data_AF-K8PB38-F1
#
_entry.id   AF-K8PB38-F1
#
_cell.length_a   1.000
_cell.length_b   1.000
_cell.length_c   1.000
_cell.angle_alpha   90.00
_cell.angle_beta   90.00
_cell.angle_gamma   90.00
#
_symmetry.space_group_name_H-M   'P 1'
#
loop_
_entity.id
_entity.type
_entity.pdbx_description
1 polymer ?
#
loop_
_entity_poly.entity_id
_entity_poly.type
_entity_poly.pdbx_seq_one_letter_code
_entity_poly.pdbx_strand_id
1 'polypeptide(L)'
;MTYFRCYQQSIHRTFVIQLETEALIKEARGFVSGKLAAKSVMGRIVKATRFYNAPWSWHLDPLTIEFFETTTEVCDASILDVEAHLADVGDSFLPKNIWCPWQSRVIEEVRFSFFGLKTIA
;
A
#
# COMPACT_ATOMS: atom_id res chain seq x y z
N MET A 1 5.07 -7.58 11.80
CA MET A 1 4.73 -7.42 10.36
C MET A 1 3.65 -8.39 9.87
N THR A 2 2.73 -7.90 9.02
CA THR A 2 1.78 -8.68 8.20
C THR A 2 1.48 -7.90 6.92
N TYR A 3 1.18 -8.59 5.81
CA TYR A 3 0.95 -7.96 4.51
C TYR A 3 -0.52 -7.91 4.16
N PHE A 4 -0.95 -6.82 3.53
CA PHE A 4 -2.34 -6.65 3.11
C PHE A 4 -2.41 -6.11 1.69
N ARG A 5 -3.29 -6.67 0.86
CA ARG A 5 -3.56 -6.13 -0.46
C ARG A 5 -4.56 -4.99 -0.35
N CYS A 6 -4.23 -3.90 -1.00
CA CYS A 6 -5.05 -2.73 -1.18
C CYS A 6 -5.49 -2.63 -2.64
N TYR A 7 -6.73 -2.24 -2.86
CA TYR A 7 -7.34 -2.05 -4.16
C TYR A 7 -7.71 -0.58 -4.35
N GLN A 8 -7.24 0.04 -5.44
CA GLN A 8 -7.64 1.38 -5.83
C GLN A 8 -8.77 1.28 -6.86
N GLN A 9 -9.95 1.77 -6.46
CA GLN A 9 -11.19 1.58 -7.23
C GLN A 9 -11.16 2.28 -8.59
N SER A 10 -10.61 3.50 -8.65
CA SER A 10 -10.63 4.35 -9.85
C SER A 10 -9.95 3.74 -11.07
N ILE A 11 -8.93 2.90 -10.88
CA ILE A 11 -8.11 2.32 -11.97
C ILE A 11 -8.08 0.79 -11.96
N HIS A 12 -8.85 0.14 -11.07
CA HIS A 12 -8.90 -1.32 -10.96
C HIS A 12 -7.51 -1.96 -10.83
N ARG A 13 -6.67 -1.45 -9.93
CA ARG A 13 -5.31 -1.96 -9.65
C ARG A 13 -5.10 -2.17 -8.16
N THR A 14 -4.11 -2.99 -7.84
CA THR A 14 -3.77 -3.34 -6.46
C THR A 14 -2.31 -3.07 -6.16
N PHE A 15 -2.04 -2.75 -4.91
CA PHE A 15 -0.72 -2.72 -4.30
C PHE A 15 -0.79 -3.47 -2.96
N VAL A 16 0.36 -3.77 -2.37
CA VAL A 16 0.47 -4.49 -1.10
C VAL A 16 1.26 -3.65 -0.12
N ILE A 17 0.71 -3.51 1.08
CA ILE A 17 1.35 -2.83 2.20
C ILE A 17 1.84 -3.83 3.24
N GLN A 18 2.87 -3.44 3.98
CA GLN A 18 3.35 -4.13 5.17
C GLN A 18 2.92 -3.32 6.40
N LEU A 19 2.22 -3.94 7.33
CA LEU A 19 1.82 -3.33 8.60
C LEU A 19 2.65 -3.92 9.74
N GLU A 20 3.21 -3.06 10.60
CA GLU A 20 4.10 -3.49 11.68
C GLU A 20 3.41 -3.67 13.04
N THR A 21 2.40 -2.86 13.34
CA THR A 21 1.80 -2.82 14.67
C THR A 21 0.55 -3.70 14.75
N GLU A 22 0.35 -4.35 15.90
CA GLU A 22 -0.85 -5.15 16.17
C GLU A 22 -2.15 -4.34 16.03
N ALA A 23 -2.11 -3.04 16.35
CA ALA A 23 -3.25 -2.14 16.21
C ALA A 23 -3.65 -1.98 14.74
N LEU A 24 -2.71 -1.64 13.85
CA LEU A 24 -2.97 -1.49 12.41
C LEU A 24 -3.38 -2.82 11.77
N ILE A 25 -2.74 -3.93 12.16
CA ILE A 25 -3.08 -5.26 11.67
C ILE A 25 -4.52 -5.64 12.07
N LYS A 26 -4.91 -5.38 13.32
CA LYS A 26 -6.28 -5.64 13.80
C LYS A 26 -7.31 -4.78 13.08
N GLU A 27 -7.01 -3.50 12.83
CA GLU A 27 -7.88 -2.60 12.08
C GLU A 27 -8.05 -3.08 10.62
N ALA A 28 -6.95 -3.42 9.95
CA ALA A 28 -6.97 -3.95 8.58
C ALA A 28 -7.80 -5.24 8.46
N ARG A 29 -7.64 -6.19 9.40
CA ARG A 29 -8.49 -7.39 9.48
C ARG A 29 -9.97 -7.05 9.69
N GLY A 30 -10.25 -6.00 10.47
CA GLY A 30 -11.62 -5.50 10.68
C GLY A 30 -12.26 -5.00 9.38
N PHE A 31 -11.50 -4.32 8.52
CA PHE A 31 -11.98 -3.94 7.17
C PHE A 31 -12.24 -5.16 6.30
N VAL A 32 -11.28 -6.10 6.25
CA VAL A 32 -11.41 -7.34 5.44
C VAL A 32 -12.63 -8.16 5.87
N SER A 33 -12.90 -8.27 7.17
CA SER A 33 -14.05 -9.03 7.67
C SER A 33 -15.38 -8.27 7.61
N GLY A 34 -15.39 -7.00 7.17
CA GLY A 34 -16.58 -6.14 7.18
C GLY A 34 -17.06 -5.73 8.57
N LYS A 35 -16.24 -5.89 9.62
CA LYS A 35 -16.57 -5.47 11.00
C LYS A 35 -16.34 -3.98 11.20
N LEU A 36 -15.47 -3.39 10.40
CA LEU A 36 -15.19 -1.96 10.36
C LEU A 36 -15.53 -1.42 8.98
N ALA A 37 -16.00 -0.17 8.91
CA ALA A 37 -16.16 0.54 7.65
C ALA A 37 -14.79 0.73 6.99
N ALA A 38 -14.72 0.49 5.67
CA ALA A 38 -13.47 0.61 4.93
C ALA A 38 -12.99 2.07 4.89
N LYS A 39 -11.70 2.26 5.16
CA LYS A 39 -10.99 3.53 5.03
C LYS A 39 -9.92 3.45 3.93
N SER A 40 -9.50 4.61 3.44
CA SER A 40 -8.39 4.70 2.48
C SER A 40 -7.06 4.57 3.21
N VAL A 41 -6.04 4.11 2.49
CA VAL A 41 -4.67 3.95 3.01
C VAL A 41 -3.85 5.17 2.64
N MET A 42 -3.00 5.65 3.54
CA MET A 42 -1.95 6.62 3.22
C MET A 42 -0.62 6.24 3.84
N GLY A 43 0.46 6.87 3.37
CA GLY A 43 1.79 6.76 3.94
C GLY A 43 2.83 7.47 3.08
N ARG A 44 4.11 7.31 3.44
CA ARG A 44 5.23 7.82 2.64
C ARG A 44 5.73 6.77 1.64
N ILE A 45 5.94 7.19 0.40
CA ILE A 45 6.55 6.34 -0.63
C ILE A 45 8.05 6.19 -0.39
N VAL A 46 8.52 4.94 -0.51
CA VAL A 46 9.93 4.58 -0.63
C VAL A 46 10.17 4.07 -2.05
N LYS A 47 11.10 4.72 -2.78
CA LYS A 47 11.47 4.39 -4.17
C LYS A 47 12.35 3.14 -4.26
N ALA A 48 11.83 2.00 -3.80
CA ALA A 48 12.50 0.72 -3.88
C ALA A 48 11.49 -0.43 -4.02
N THR A 49 11.84 -1.43 -4.82
CA THR A 49 11.06 -2.65 -4.98
C THR A 49 11.01 -3.47 -3.68
N ARG A 50 9.89 -4.14 -3.47
CA ARG A 50 9.73 -5.20 -2.46
C ARG A 50 9.01 -6.38 -3.07
N PHE A 51 9.41 -7.59 -2.70
CA PHE A 51 8.85 -8.83 -3.23
C PHE A 51 7.32 -8.90 -3.06
N TYR A 52 6.79 -8.32 -1.99
CA TYR A 52 5.37 -8.36 -1.68
C TYR A 52 4.54 -7.36 -2.51
N ASN A 53 5.16 -6.31 -3.05
CA ASN A 53 4.48 -5.23 -3.77
C ASN A 53 4.75 -5.25 -5.28
N ALA A 54 5.11 -6.40 -5.84
CA ALA A 54 5.22 -6.55 -7.29
C ALA A 54 3.86 -6.23 -7.96
N PRO A 55 3.84 -5.57 -9.14
CA PRO A 55 5.00 -5.25 -10.00
C PRO A 55 5.67 -3.89 -9.72
N TRP A 56 5.30 -3.19 -8.65
CA TRP A 56 5.66 -1.79 -8.45
C TRP A 56 7.11 -1.58 -8.03
N SER A 57 7.71 -0.49 -8.51
CA SER A 57 9.10 -0.11 -8.22
C SER A 57 9.25 0.65 -6.89
N TRP A 58 8.19 0.66 -6.08
CA TRP A 58 8.08 1.38 -4.83
C TRP A 58 7.26 0.59 -3.79
N HIS A 59 7.27 1.05 -2.55
CA HIS A 59 6.37 0.59 -1.49
C HIS A 59 6.09 1.74 -0.51
N LEU A 60 5.06 1.61 0.32
CA LEU A 60 4.86 2.52 1.44
C LEU A 60 5.81 2.15 2.59
N ASP A 61 6.42 3.16 3.23
CA ASP A 61 7.18 3.00 4.47
C ASP A 61 6.23 2.45 5.56
N PRO A 62 6.44 1.21 6.04
CA PRO A 62 5.56 0.56 7.00
C PRO A 62 5.32 1.35 8.30
N LEU A 63 6.25 2.23 8.67
CA LEU A 63 6.17 3.03 9.89
C LEU A 63 5.33 4.30 9.74
N THR A 64 4.88 4.60 8.52
CA THR A 64 4.11 5.82 8.20
C THR A 64 2.68 5.54 7.78
N ILE A 65 2.27 4.27 7.77
CA ILE A 65 0.98 3.87 7.24
C ILE A 65 -0.15 4.18 8.23
N GLU A 66 -1.18 4.83 7.71
CA GLU A 66 -2.40 5.18 8.43
C GLU A 66 -3.65 4.91 7.57
N PHE A 67 -4.80 4.78 8.23
CA PHE A 67 -6.10 4.65 7.58
C PHE A 67 -6.96 5.90 7.82
N PHE A 68 -7.46 6.50 6.74
CA PHE A 68 -8.13 7.80 6.79
C PHE A 68 -9.49 7.81 6.08
N GLU A 69 -10.37 8.72 6.52
CA GLU A 69 -11.67 9.00 5.88
C GLU A 69 -11.62 10.30 5.07
N THR A 70 -10.85 11.28 5.53
CA THR A 70 -10.62 12.57 4.87
C THR A 70 -9.15 12.97 4.99
N THR A 71 -8.66 13.75 4.04
CA THR A 71 -7.31 14.35 4.07
C THR A 71 -7.40 15.78 3.54
N THR A 72 -6.60 16.68 4.10
CA THR A 72 -6.52 18.09 3.68
C THR A 72 -5.35 18.35 2.72
N GLU A 73 -4.54 17.34 2.41
CA GLU A 73 -3.32 17.48 1.61
C GLU A 73 -3.50 17.06 0.13
N VAL A 74 -2.69 17.66 -0.76
CA VAL A 74 -2.52 17.24 -2.16
C VAL A 74 -1.59 16.04 -2.21
N CYS A 75 -2.11 14.86 -1.86
CA CYS A 75 -1.38 13.59 -1.86
C CYS A 75 -2.07 12.48 -2.67
N ASP A 76 -3.18 12.79 -3.36
CA ASP A 76 -3.91 11.82 -4.17
C ASP A 76 -3.24 11.63 -5.54
N ALA A 77 -3.06 10.38 -5.93
CA ALA A 77 -2.57 9.97 -7.23
C ALA A 77 -2.94 8.50 -7.49
N SER A 78 -3.06 8.11 -8.76
CA SER A 78 -3.26 6.70 -9.10
C SER A 78 -1.97 5.89 -8.88
N ILE A 79 -2.08 4.59 -8.62
CA ILE A 79 -0.94 3.66 -8.55
C ILE A 79 -0.08 3.77 -9.83
N LEU A 80 -0.73 3.96 -10.99
CA LEU A 80 -0.04 4.09 -12.28
C LEU A 80 0.69 5.43 -12.39
N ASP A 81 0.11 6.52 -11.90
CA ASP A 81 0.79 7.82 -11.88
C ASP A 81 2.02 7.79 -10.96
N VAL A 82 1.93 7.11 -9.82
CA VAL A 82 3.08 6.91 -8.92
C VAL A 82 4.20 6.14 -9.61
N GLU A 83 3.88 5.06 -10.32
CA GLU A 83 4.89 4.31 -11.06
C GLU A 83 5.49 5.13 -12.21
N ALA A 84 4.65 5.84 -12.97
CA ALA A 84 5.08 6.62 -14.13
C ALA A 84 5.94 7.84 -13.76
N HIS A 85 5.68 8.46 -12.61
CA HIS A 85 6.37 9.67 -12.12
C HIS A 85 7.23 9.39 -10.87
N LEU A 86 7.67 8.14 -10.68
CA LEU A 86 8.40 7.74 -9.47
C LEU A 86 9.68 8.57 -9.25
N ALA A 87 10.33 8.99 -10.35
CA ALA A 87 11.51 9.84 -10.29
C ALA A 87 11.23 11.18 -9.60
N ASP A 88 10.05 11.75 -9.81
CA ASP A 88 9.62 13.07 -9.34
C ASP A 88 8.94 13.03 -7.96
N VAL A 89 8.60 11.82 -7.45
CA VAL A 89 8.02 11.65 -6.10
C VAL A 89 8.90 12.30 -5.03
N GLY A 90 8.32 13.14 -4.19
CA GLY A 90 9.03 13.88 -3.13
C GLY A 90 9.58 15.24 -3.55
N ASP A 91 9.46 15.59 -4.83
CA ASP A 91 9.83 16.89 -5.38
C ASP A 91 8.58 17.55 -6.01
N SER A 92 8.50 17.63 -7.34
CA SER A 92 7.38 18.24 -8.07
C SER A 92 6.10 17.39 -8.07
N PHE A 93 6.23 16.08 -7.85
CA PHE A 93 5.11 15.14 -7.75
C PHE A 93 5.09 14.54 -6.34
N LEU A 94 3.91 14.49 -5.70
CA LEU A 94 3.74 14.04 -4.30
C LEU A 94 4.83 14.59 -3.34
N PRO A 95 4.83 15.92 -3.07
CA PRO A 95 5.82 16.53 -2.20
C PRO A 95 5.91 15.83 -0.83
N LYS A 96 7.11 15.79 -0.24
CA LYS A 96 7.39 15.07 1.02
C LYS A 96 7.19 13.54 0.96
N ASN A 97 7.01 12.98 -0.24
CA ASN A 97 6.72 11.57 -0.51
C ASN A 97 5.38 11.09 0.05
N ILE A 98 4.45 11.98 0.43
CA ILE A 98 3.17 11.57 1.02
C ILE A 98 2.22 11.15 -0.09
N TRP A 99 1.67 9.94 0.03
CA TRP A 99 0.70 9.39 -0.90
C TRP A 99 -0.53 8.92 -0.14
N CYS A 100 -1.70 9.37 -0.60
CA CYS A 100 -2.99 9.06 -0.03
C CYS A 100 -3.96 8.68 -1.17
N PRO A 101 -3.85 7.50 -1.77
CA PRO A 101 -4.72 7.10 -2.88
C PRO A 101 -6.17 7.08 -2.43
N TRP A 102 -6.93 8.09 -2.85
CA TRP A 102 -8.36 8.15 -2.58
C TRP A 102 -9.02 6.94 -3.21
N GLN A 103 -10.10 6.48 -2.57
CA GLN A 103 -10.83 5.28 -2.99
C GLN A 103 -9.97 4.00 -2.97
N SER A 104 -8.88 3.98 -2.19
CA SER A 104 -8.19 2.75 -1.86
C SER A 104 -8.93 2.00 -0.74
N ARG A 105 -8.86 0.67 -0.75
CA ARG A 105 -9.42 -0.17 0.33
C ARG A 105 -8.53 -1.38 0.57
N VAL A 106 -8.37 -1.77 1.83
CA VAL A 106 -7.80 -3.07 2.18
C VAL A 106 -8.82 -4.17 1.83
N ILE A 107 -8.40 -5.18 1.08
CA ILE A 107 -9.29 -6.23 0.57
C ILE A 107 -8.91 -7.65 1.02
N GLU A 108 -7.65 -7.93 1.34
CA GLU A 108 -7.23 -9.25 1.84
C GLU A 108 -5.93 -9.17 2.66
N GLU A 109 -5.77 -10.11 3.60
CA GLU A 109 -4.48 -10.41 4.23
C GLU A 109 -3.69 -11.35 3.30
N VAL A 110 -2.46 -11.00 2.96
CA VAL A 110 -1.61 -11.75 2.03
C VAL A 110 -0.58 -12.58 2.80
N ARG A 111 -0.45 -13.86 2.43
CA ARG A 111 0.56 -14.77 2.97
C ARG A 111 1.47 -15.24 1.85
N PHE A 112 2.77 -15.03 2.02
CA PHE A 112 3.78 -15.56 1.12
C PHE A 112 4.27 -16.90 1.67
N SER A 113 4.14 -17.95 0.87
CA SER A 113 4.75 -19.24 1.20
C SER A 113 5.99 -19.45 0.34
N PHE A 114 7.12 -19.74 0.96
CA PHE A 114 8.33 -20.15 0.26
C PHE A 114 8.20 -21.65 -0.07
N PHE A 115 7.52 -21.99 -1.16
CA PHE A 115 7.61 -23.34 -1.72
C PHE A 115 8.68 -23.41 -2.81
N GLY A 116 9.89 -23.82 -2.40
CA GLY A 116 10.77 -24.74 -3.14
C GLY A 116 11.57 -24.23 -4.34
N LEU A 117 12.76 -23.66 -4.08
CA LEU A 117 13.93 -23.95 -4.94
C LEU A 117 14.28 -25.43 -4.73
N LYS A 118 13.70 -26.32 -5.55
CA LYS A 118 14.31 -27.63 -5.78
C LYS A 118 15.48 -27.39 -6.73
N THR A 119 16.68 -27.32 -6.19
CA THR A 119 17.90 -27.59 -6.95
C THR A 119 17.74 -29.01 -7.50
N ILE A 120 17.54 -29.11 -8.81
CA ILE A 120 17.71 -30.37 -9.53
C ILE A 120 19.22 -30.56 -9.63
N ALA A 121 19.68 -31.73 -9.17
CA ALA A 121 21.07 -32.15 -9.10
C ALA A 121 21.86 -31.96 -10.40
#